data_AF-A0A7R9MS47-F1
#
_entry.id   AF-A0A7R9MS47-F1
#
_cell.length_a   1.000
_cell.length_b   1.000
_cell.length_c   1.000
_cell.angle_alpha   90.00
_cell.angle_beta   90.00
_cell.angle_gamma   90.00
#
_symmetry.space_group_name_H-M   'P 1'
#
loop_
_entity.id
_entity.type
_entity.pdbx_description
1 polymer ?
#
loop_
_entity_poly.entity_id
_entity_poly.type
_entity_poly.pdbx_seq_one_letter_code
_entity_poly.pdbx_strand_id
1 'polypeptide(L)'
;VANDIHYSESQLETDYDLDVSDFLVWSTIATSLAKWSDTKKAKTRKHYEERAAKNRTHRRHRRRRDEEMVCYKNFGCFRDEGPFDYLDTLPASPESIAT
;
A
#
# COMPACT_ATOMS: atom_id res chain seq x y z
N VAL A 1 -12.57 -83.94 3.40
CA VAL A 1 -12.02 -82.81 4.19
C VAL A 1 -11.66 -81.72 3.19
N ALA A 2 -12.64 -80.88 2.84
CA ALA A 2 -12.43 -79.69 2.04
C ALA A 2 -12.34 -78.53 3.02
N ASN A 3 -11.20 -77.85 3.06
CA ASN A 3 -11.02 -76.64 3.85
C ASN A 3 -11.51 -75.46 3.01
N ASP A 4 -12.77 -75.07 3.22
CA ASP A 4 -13.28 -73.82 2.69
C ASP A 4 -12.67 -72.65 3.47
N ILE A 5 -11.87 -71.86 2.76
CA ILE A 5 -11.34 -70.58 3.25
C ILE A 5 -12.52 -69.60 3.23
N HIS A 6 -13.16 -69.40 4.38
CA HIS A 6 -14.09 -68.30 4.58
C HIS A 6 -13.29 -67.05 4.99
N TYR A 7 -12.77 -66.32 4.01
CA TYR A 7 -12.35 -64.94 4.23
C TYR A 7 -13.59 -64.06 4.12
N SER A 8 -14.15 -63.67 5.27
CA SER A 8 -15.28 -62.75 5.34
C SER A 8 -14.80 -61.33 5.04
N GLU A 9 -14.94 -60.94 3.78
CA GLU A 9 -14.87 -59.55 3.34
C GLU A 9 -16.24 -58.90 3.58
N SER A 10 -16.45 -58.40 4.81
CA SER A 10 -17.53 -57.45 5.11
C SER A 10 -16.90 -56.19 5.67
N GLN A 11 -16.72 -55.27 4.73
CA GLN A 11 -16.15 -53.95 4.82
C GLN A 11 -16.98 -53.00 5.69
N LEU A 12 -16.25 -52.05 6.30
CA LEU A 12 -16.68 -50.71 6.73
C LEU A 12 -17.85 -50.62 7.71
N GLU A 13 -17.55 -50.68 9.00
CA GLU A 13 -18.12 -49.70 9.93
C GLU A 13 -17.04 -48.68 10.23
N THR A 14 -17.25 -47.47 9.71
CA THR A 14 -16.42 -46.31 9.95
C THR A 14 -16.68 -45.84 11.38
N ASP A 15 -15.82 -46.26 12.32
CA ASP A 15 -15.77 -45.64 13.63
C ASP A 15 -15.02 -44.31 13.49
N TYR A 16 -15.79 -43.29 13.08
CA TYR A 16 -15.34 -41.91 13.06
C TYR A 16 -15.29 -41.40 14.51
N ASP A 17 -14.28 -41.82 15.25
CA ASP A 17 -13.76 -41.07 16.40
C ASP A 17 -12.97 -39.84 15.88
N LEU A 18 -13.64 -39.02 15.05
CA LEU A 18 -13.18 -37.67 14.73
C LEU A 18 -13.54 -36.76 15.90
N ASP A 19 -12.90 -37.04 17.03
CA ASP A 19 -13.08 -36.32 18.28
C ASP A 19 -12.65 -34.86 18.08
N VAL A 20 -13.57 -33.97 18.44
CA VAL A 20 -13.56 -32.51 18.72
C VAL A 20 -12.21 -31.76 18.78
N SER A 21 -11.10 -32.44 19.09
CA SER A 21 -9.71 -31.96 19.09
C SER A 21 -9.31 -31.28 17.77
N ASP A 22 -9.51 -31.92 16.62
CA ASP A 22 -8.98 -31.39 15.35
C ASP A 22 -9.69 -30.11 14.93
N PHE A 23 -11.02 -30.05 15.07
CA PHE A 23 -11.77 -28.83 14.78
C PHE A 23 -11.33 -27.68 15.69
N LEU A 24 -11.06 -27.94 16.97
CA LEU A 24 -10.58 -26.93 17.90
C LEU A 24 -9.15 -26.47 17.53
N VAL A 25 -8.28 -27.39 17.14
CA VAL A 25 -6.92 -27.09 16.67
C VAL A 25 -6.98 -26.22 15.42
N TRP A 26 -7.74 -26.63 14.41
CA TRP A 26 -7.86 -25.89 13.15
C TRP A 26 -8.53 -24.52 13.33
N SER A 27 -9.57 -24.43 14.14
CA SER A 27 -10.23 -23.15 14.44
C SER A 27 -9.32 -22.20 15.23
N THR A 28 -8.49 -22.73 16.13
CA THR A 28 -7.46 -21.95 16.85
C THR A 28 -6.38 -21.42 15.89
N ILE A 29 -5.91 -22.25 14.94
CA ILE A 29 -4.96 -21.85 13.91
C ILE A 29 -5.56 -20.76 13.02
N ALA A 30 -6.79 -20.96 12.52
CA ALA A 30 -7.49 -20.00 11.68
C ALA A 30 -7.65 -18.64 12.38
N THR A 31 -8.04 -18.66 13.65
CA THR A 31 -8.18 -17.44 14.47
C THR A 31 -6.84 -16.72 14.66
N SER A 32 -5.75 -17.48 14.87
CA SER A 32 -4.41 -16.91 15.03
C SER A 32 -3.89 -16.27 13.74
N LEU A 33 -4.15 -16.90 12.59
CA LEU A 33 -3.85 -16.34 11.27
C LEU A 33 -4.67 -15.09 10.97
N ALA A 34 -5.96 -15.09 11.28
CA ALA A 34 -6.82 -13.90 11.13
C ALA A 34 -6.28 -12.72 11.94
N LYS A 35 -5.99 -12.92 13.23
CA LYS A 35 -5.38 -11.92 14.11
C LYS A 35 -4.05 -11.40 13.58
N TRP A 36 -3.19 -12.28 13.08
CA TRP A 36 -1.91 -11.90 12.48
C TRP A 36 -2.11 -11.03 11.22
N SER A 37 -3.06 -11.42 10.36
CA SER A 37 -3.38 -10.65 9.15
C SER A 37 -3.90 -9.24 9.47
N ASP A 38 -4.74 -9.12 10.51
CA ASP A 38 -5.26 -7.83 10.96
C ASP A 38 -4.15 -6.96 11.57
N THR A 39 -3.22 -7.58 12.28
CA THR A 39 -2.03 -6.90 12.82
C THR A 39 -1.17 -6.33 11.68
N LYS A 40 -0.98 -7.08 10.58
CA LYS A 40 -0.27 -6.60 9.40
C LYS A 40 -1.00 -5.43 8.74
N LYS A 41 -2.32 -5.53 8.54
CA LYS A 41 -3.15 -4.43 8.02
C LYS A 41 -3.06 -3.18 8.91
N ALA A 42 -3.11 -3.34 10.24
CA ALA A 42 -3.00 -2.24 11.18
C ALA A 42 -1.65 -1.51 11.10
N LYS A 43 -0.54 -2.25 10.95
CA LYS A 43 0.79 -1.65 10.74
C LYS A 43 0.85 -0.85 9.43
N THR A 44 0.33 -1.41 8.33
CA THR A 44 0.29 -0.72 7.05
C THR A 44 -0.58 0.54 7.11
N ARG A 45 -1.73 0.50 7.79
CA ARG A 45 -2.58 1.68 8.01
C ARG A 45 -1.84 2.78 8.77
N LYS A 46 -1.17 2.45 9.89
CA LYS A 46 -0.36 3.43 10.64
C LYS A 46 0.69 4.08 9.76
N HIS A 47 1.40 3.29 8.95
CA HIS A 47 2.40 3.82 8.02
C HIS A 47 1.78 4.76 6.97
N TYR A 48 0.63 4.38 6.40
CA TYR A 48 -0.07 5.21 5.41
C TYR A 48 -0.56 6.53 6.02
N GLU A 49 -1.11 6.48 7.23
CA GLU A 49 -1.57 7.64 7.98
C GLU A 49 -0.43 8.61 8.31
N GLU A 50 0.72 8.10 8.76
CA GLU A 50 1.90 8.93 9.02
C GLU A 50 2.41 9.61 7.74
N ARG A 51 2.46 8.89 6.61
CA ARG A 51 2.80 9.47 5.31
C ARG A 51 1.81 10.54 4.87
N ALA A 52 0.51 10.30 5.07
CA ALA A 52 -0.53 11.28 4.74
C ALA A 52 -0.43 12.54 5.61
N ALA A 53 -0.14 12.39 6.91
CA ALA A 53 0.06 13.51 7.83
C ALA A 53 1.27 14.37 7.45
N LYS A 54 2.42 13.75 7.15
CA LYS A 54 3.62 14.45 6.65
C LYS A 54 3.36 15.18 5.32
N ASN A 55 2.66 14.55 4.38
CA ASN A 55 2.32 15.22 3.12
C ASN A 55 1.41 16.45 3.34
N ARG A 56 0.46 16.37 4.27
CA ARG A 56 -0.39 17.52 4.63
C ARG A 56 0.42 18.70 5.18
N THR A 57 1.44 18.45 6.01
CA THR A 57 2.30 19.54 6.52
C THR A 57 3.17 20.13 5.41
N HIS A 58 3.83 19.28 4.59
CA HIS A 58 4.61 19.76 3.44
C HIS A 58 3.77 20.60 2.46
N ARG A 59 2.52 20.21 2.17
CA ARG A 59 1.62 21.01 1.33
C ARG A 59 1.20 22.33 1.97
N ARG A 60 1.09 22.41 3.31
CA ARG A 60 0.78 23.66 4.03
C ARG A 60 1.95 24.64 4.03
N HIS A 61 3.18 24.13 4.12
CA HIS A 61 4.39 24.96 4.00
C HIS A 61 4.64 25.42 2.56
N ARG A 62 4.18 24.64 1.58
CA ARG A 62 4.12 25.04 0.17
C ARG A 62 2.88 25.92 -0.07
N ARG A 63 2.79 27.05 0.64
CA ARG A 63 1.85 28.10 0.24
C ARG A 63 2.30 28.55 -1.15
N ARG A 64 1.48 28.23 -2.16
CA ARG A 64 1.68 28.68 -3.55
C ARG A 64 1.79 30.21 -3.46
N ARG A 65 2.97 30.75 -3.77
CA ARG A 65 3.14 32.21 -3.87
C ARG A 65 2.28 32.70 -5.03
N ASP A 66 1.86 33.95 -4.96
CA ASP A 66 1.29 34.62 -6.14
C ASP A 66 2.39 34.57 -7.20
N GLU A 67 2.14 33.81 -8.26
CA GLU A 67 3.15 33.45 -9.26
C GLU A 67 3.53 34.70 -10.05
N GLU A 68 4.79 35.13 -9.94
CA GLU A 68 5.28 36.26 -10.70
C GLU A 68 5.55 35.80 -12.15
N MET A 69 5.01 36.53 -13.13
CA MET A 69 5.12 36.19 -14.56
C MET A 69 5.56 37.41 -15.36
N VAL A 70 6.54 37.21 -16.27
CA VAL A 70 6.94 38.20 -17.27
C VAL A 70 6.72 37.67 -18.68
N CYS A 71 6.14 38.48 -19.55
CA CYS A 71 5.87 38.13 -20.94
C CYS A 71 6.66 39.02 -21.89
N TYR A 72 7.37 38.42 -22.85
CA TYR A 72 8.04 39.13 -23.93
C TYR A 72 7.37 38.80 -25.27
N LYS A 73 7.15 39.84 -26.09
CA LYS A 73 6.34 39.79 -27.32
C LYS A 73 6.63 38.59 -28.22
N ASN A 74 7.89 38.20 -28.37
CA ASN A 74 8.31 37.12 -29.28
C ASN A 74 8.80 35.84 -28.58
N PHE A 75 8.87 35.82 -27.25
CA PHE A 75 9.43 34.70 -26.48
C PHE A 75 8.42 34.01 -25.56
N GLY A 76 7.20 34.54 -25.49
CA GLY A 76 6.17 34.03 -24.60
C GLY A 76 6.35 34.52 -23.16
N CYS A 77 5.76 33.79 -22.22
CA CYS A 77 5.73 34.14 -20.80
C CYS A 77 6.57 33.18 -19.97
N PHE A 78 7.33 33.74 -19.04
CA PHE A 78 8.16 33.02 -18.09
C PHE A 78 7.54 33.15 -16.71
N ARG A 79 7.39 32.00 -16.04
CA ARG A 79 6.99 31.93 -14.63
C ARG A 79 8.27 31.85 -13.79
N ASP A 80 8.18 32.35 -12.57
CA ASP A 80 9.23 32.25 -11.56
C ASP A 80 9.45 30.80 -11.06
N GLU A 81 8.51 29.89 -11.37
CA GLU A 81 8.68 28.45 -11.14
C GLU A 81 9.75 27.82 -12.05
N GLY A 82 10.95 27.64 -11.51
CA GLY A 82 12.04 26.86 -12.12
C GLY A 82 12.08 25.39 -11.66
N PRO A 83 12.94 24.54 -12.28
CA PRO A 83 13.17 23.16 -11.84
C PRO A 83 13.79 23.06 -10.44
N PHE A 84 14.28 24.18 -9.90
CA PHE A 84 14.84 24.29 -8.56
C PHE A 84 13.88 25.10 -7.68
N ASP A 85 13.19 24.42 -6.75
CA ASP A 85 12.17 24.99 -5.84
C ASP A 85 12.66 26.14 -4.93
N TYR A 86 13.96 26.44 -4.90
CA TYR A 86 14.55 27.50 -4.08
C TYR A 86 14.99 28.73 -4.87
N LEU A 87 14.85 28.71 -6.20
CA LEU A 87 15.32 29.77 -7.08
C LEU A 87 14.16 30.30 -7.92
N ASP A 88 13.46 31.28 -7.36
CA ASP A 88 12.37 31.98 -8.05
C ASP A 88 12.92 33.25 -8.69
N THR A 89 13.58 33.10 -9.83
CA THR A 89 14.15 34.22 -10.57
C THR A 89 13.58 34.25 -11.97
N LEU A 90 13.09 35.41 -12.38
CA LEU A 90 12.66 35.64 -13.75
C LEU A 90 13.85 36.02 -14.65
N PRO A 91 13.82 35.61 -15.92
CA PRO A 91 14.84 36.03 -16.88
C PRO A 91 14.81 37.54 -17.06
N ALA A 92 15.97 38.11 -17.39
CA ALA A 92 16.08 39.51 -17.79
C ALA A 92 15.45 39.74 -19.17
N SER A 93 15.05 40.98 -19.48
CA SER A 93 14.44 41.28 -20.77
C SER A 93 15.43 41.05 -21.91
N PRO A 94 14.99 40.54 -23.08
CA PRO A 94 15.88 40.32 -24.23
C PRO A 94 16.69 41.57 -24.64
N GLU A 95 16.10 42.76 -24.50
CA GLU A 95 16.75 44.04 -24.76
C GLU A 95 17.94 44.31 -23.81
N SER A 96 17.86 43.85 -22.56
CA SER A 96 18.90 44.05 -21.56
C SER A 96 20.08 43.09 -21.68
N ILE A 97 19.85 41.90 -22.25
CA ILE A 97 20.86 40.84 -22.37
C ILE A 97 21.52 40.78 -23.75
N ALA A 98 21.08 41.59 -24.72
CA ALA A 98 21.67 41.75 -26.05
C ALA A 98 22.03 40.42 -26.75
N THR A 99 21.18 39.40 -26.56
CA THR A 99 21.29 38.07 -27.19
C THR A 99 20.93 38.11 -28.65
#